data_AF-A0A528UBP5-F1
#
_entry.id   AF-A0A528UBP5-F1
#
_cell.length_a   1.000
_cell.length_b   1.000
_cell.length_c   1.000
_cell.angle_alpha   90.00
_cell.angle_beta   90.00
_cell.angle_gamma   90.00
#
_symmetry.space_group_name_H-M   'P 1'
#
loop_
_entity.id
_entity.type
_entity.pdbx_description
1 polymer ?
#
loop_
_entity_poly.entity_id
_entity_poly.type
_entity_poly.pdbx_seq_one_letter_code
_entity_poly.pdbx_strand_id
1 'polypeptide(L)'
;MLKRPTVSLVFLLIFSVAAHGADGLEERLEKLFDEAERLTPLRTVAIAHEGALVAERGYRGHSPARAANIKSASKSIISALVGIAIDKGVLQGTDQKIAPLLQADLPADVDPRLQQVTIGHLLSMQAGLGRTSGPNYGRWVASGNWVRAALAMPFDGEPGGTMLYSTGSTHLLSAILTRRTGRSTLELAREWLGPQEGFSIAAWDRDPQGIYLGGNQMAMSPRSLLAFGELYR
;
A
#
# COMPACT_ATOMS: atom_id res chain seq x y z
N MET A 1 -43.46 -39.19 43.93
CA MET A 1 -42.51 -40.20 43.44
C MET A 1 -41.55 -39.51 42.47
N LEU A 2 -40.36 -39.14 42.93
CA LEU A 2 -39.32 -38.43 42.17
C LEU A 2 -38.77 -39.32 41.05
N LYS A 3 -38.67 -38.81 39.82
CA LYS A 3 -37.72 -39.32 38.81
C LYS A 3 -36.88 -38.15 38.29
N ARG A 4 -35.56 -38.32 38.45
CA ARG A 4 -34.49 -37.35 38.17
C ARG A 4 -34.32 -37.12 36.65
N PRO A 5 -33.86 -35.95 36.20
CA PRO A 5 -33.47 -35.75 34.81
C PRO A 5 -32.06 -36.30 34.57
N THR A 6 -31.90 -37.04 33.48
CA THR A 6 -30.61 -37.53 32.98
C THR A 6 -29.90 -36.39 32.24
N VAL A 7 -28.74 -35.98 32.73
CA VAL A 7 -27.85 -35.05 32.01
C VAL A 7 -26.94 -35.90 31.11
N SER A 8 -27.14 -35.81 29.79
CA SER A 8 -26.20 -36.38 28.81
C SER A 8 -25.10 -35.37 28.53
N LEU A 9 -23.91 -35.64 29.05
CA LEU A 9 -22.69 -34.91 28.76
C LEU A 9 -22.11 -35.43 27.43
N VAL A 10 -22.27 -34.67 26.36
CA VAL A 10 -21.63 -34.98 25.06
C VAL A 10 -20.18 -34.52 25.12
N PHE A 11 -19.25 -35.47 25.25
CA PHE A 11 -17.84 -35.23 24.99
C PHE A 11 -17.63 -35.18 23.47
N LEU A 12 -17.46 -33.98 22.92
CA LEU A 12 -17.01 -33.81 21.53
C LEU A 12 -15.49 -34.00 21.50
N LEU A 13 -15.05 -35.21 21.18
CA LEU A 13 -13.66 -35.51 20.81
C LEU A 13 -13.40 -34.92 19.42
N ILE A 14 -12.74 -33.77 19.36
CA ILE A 14 -12.16 -33.25 18.11
C ILE A 14 -10.89 -34.08 17.85
N PHE A 15 -11.00 -35.07 16.98
CA PHE A 15 -9.83 -35.70 16.38
C PHE A 15 -9.23 -34.71 15.38
N SER A 16 -8.09 -34.12 15.77
CA SER A 16 -7.21 -33.40 14.85
C SER A 16 -6.59 -34.41 13.89
N VAL A 17 -6.94 -34.32 12.62
CA VAL A 17 -6.24 -35.02 11.54
C VAL A 17 -5.56 -33.97 10.68
N ALA A 18 -4.30 -33.65 11.00
CA ALA A 18 -3.32 -33.11 10.07
C ALA A 18 -1.93 -33.08 10.72
N ALA A 19 -1.26 -34.24 10.87
CA ALA A 19 0.08 -34.28 11.47
C ALA A 19 0.95 -35.34 10.80
N HIS A 20 1.33 -35.13 9.53
CA HIS A 20 2.44 -35.88 8.91
C HIS A 20 3.32 -35.03 7.95
N GLY A 21 3.08 -33.71 7.83
CA GLY A 21 3.93 -32.76 7.10
C GLY A 21 4.31 -31.51 7.90
N ALA A 22 3.73 -31.32 9.08
CA ALA A 22 3.96 -30.20 9.99
C ALA A 22 5.10 -30.45 10.99
N ASP A 23 5.55 -31.71 11.13
CA ASP A 23 6.57 -32.08 12.09
C ASP A 23 7.91 -31.42 11.74
N GLY A 24 8.28 -30.44 12.55
CA GLY A 24 9.51 -29.66 12.45
C GLY A 24 9.42 -28.35 11.67
N LEU A 25 8.31 -28.00 11.00
CA LEU A 25 8.18 -26.67 10.39
C LEU A 25 8.10 -25.58 11.46
N GLU A 26 7.26 -25.79 12.47
CA GLU A 26 7.12 -24.87 13.61
C GLU A 26 8.47 -24.71 14.33
N GLU A 27 9.16 -25.81 14.64
CA GLU A 27 10.48 -25.76 15.26
C GLU A 27 11.53 -25.02 14.40
N ARG A 28 11.52 -25.22 13.07
CA ARG A 28 12.39 -24.48 12.15
C ARG A 28 12.06 -22.99 12.14
N LEU A 29 10.78 -22.62 12.12
CA LEU A 29 10.33 -21.22 12.13
C LEU A 29 10.69 -20.54 13.46
N GLU A 30 10.52 -21.23 14.57
CA GLU A 30 10.92 -20.74 15.89
C GLU A 30 12.43 -20.47 15.95
N LYS A 31 13.26 -21.42 15.49
CA LYS A 31 14.72 -21.22 15.39
C LYS A 31 15.08 -20.04 14.48
N LEU A 32 14.43 -19.91 13.32
CA LEU A 32 14.65 -18.79 12.40
C LEU A 32 14.26 -17.45 13.04
N PHE A 33 13.18 -17.41 13.81
CA PHE A 33 12.76 -16.21 14.51
C PHE A 33 13.69 -15.84 15.66
N ASP A 34 14.23 -16.81 16.39
CA ASP A 34 15.26 -16.58 17.40
C ASP A 34 16.53 -15.99 16.77
N GLU A 35 16.97 -16.54 15.64
CA GLU A 35 18.09 -16.00 14.87
C GLU A 35 17.81 -14.59 14.35
N ALA A 36 16.60 -14.35 13.85
CA ALA A 36 16.16 -13.05 13.32
C ALA A 36 16.12 -11.97 14.41
N GLU A 37 16.03 -12.32 15.70
CA GLU A 37 16.15 -11.36 16.78
C GLU A 37 17.50 -10.62 16.75
N ARG A 38 18.56 -11.23 16.21
CA ARG A 38 19.87 -10.58 16.04
C ARG A 38 19.83 -9.38 15.09
N LEU A 39 18.80 -9.28 14.25
CA LEU A 39 18.55 -8.10 13.42
C LEU A 39 17.91 -7.01 14.29
N THR A 40 18.73 -6.20 14.96
CA THR A 40 18.27 -5.12 15.85
C THR A 40 17.17 -4.22 15.24
N PRO A 41 17.20 -3.85 13.94
CA PRO A 41 16.14 -3.06 13.33
C PRO A 41 14.82 -3.80 13.11
N LEU A 42 14.80 -5.14 13.15
CA LEU A 42 13.61 -5.94 12.93
C LEU A 42 12.63 -5.76 14.10
N ARG A 43 11.37 -5.46 13.76
CA ARG A 43 10.29 -5.22 14.71
C ARG A 43 9.23 -6.29 14.69
N THR A 44 8.87 -6.78 13.51
CA THR A 44 7.80 -7.75 13.32
C THR A 44 8.07 -8.60 12.10
N VAL A 45 7.66 -9.86 12.14
CA VAL A 45 7.57 -10.76 10.98
C VAL A 45 6.18 -11.39 10.99
N ALA A 46 5.59 -11.56 9.80
CA ALA A 46 4.38 -12.33 9.58
C ALA A 46 4.56 -13.11 8.27
N ILE A 47 4.23 -14.40 8.30
CA ILE A 47 4.39 -15.34 7.19
C ILE A 47 3.05 -16.01 6.93
N ALA A 48 2.56 -15.88 5.71
CA ALA A 48 1.41 -16.62 5.22
C ALA A 48 1.82 -17.59 4.10
N HIS A 49 1.08 -18.68 4.00
CA HIS A 49 1.21 -19.69 2.96
C HIS A 49 -0.18 -20.17 2.59
N GLU A 50 -0.51 -20.18 1.29
CA GLU A 50 -1.83 -20.58 0.77
C GLU A 50 -3.01 -19.87 1.46
N GLY A 51 -2.86 -18.58 1.75
CA GLY A 51 -3.90 -17.76 2.39
C GLY A 51 -4.04 -17.96 3.91
N ALA A 52 -3.25 -18.85 4.51
CA ALA A 52 -3.22 -19.07 5.96
C ALA A 52 -2.00 -18.39 6.58
N LEU A 53 -2.20 -17.64 7.68
CA LEU A 53 -1.10 -17.16 8.51
C LEU A 53 -0.45 -18.36 9.22
N VAL A 54 0.79 -18.67 8.86
CA VAL A 54 1.53 -19.83 9.37
C VAL A 54 2.34 -19.47 10.60
N ALA A 55 2.90 -18.27 10.65
CA ALA A 55 3.69 -17.80 11.78
C ALA A 55 3.78 -16.27 11.81
N GLU A 56 3.88 -15.70 13.01
CA GLU A 56 4.22 -14.30 13.20
C GLU A 56 4.95 -14.08 14.52
N ARG A 57 5.79 -13.06 14.56
CA ARG A 57 6.49 -12.66 15.79
C ARG A 57 6.65 -11.15 15.86
N GLY A 58 6.46 -10.61 17.05
CA GLY A 58 6.84 -9.26 17.41
C GLY A 58 8.10 -9.27 18.27
N TYR A 59 9.03 -8.34 18.01
CA TYR A 59 10.29 -8.22 18.73
C TYR A 59 10.31 -6.96 19.59
N ARG A 60 10.90 -7.03 20.79
CA ARG A 60 11.16 -5.86 21.64
C ARG A 60 9.89 -5.02 21.90
N GLY A 61 8.78 -5.68 22.21
CA GLY A 61 7.48 -5.04 22.49
C GLY A 61 6.69 -4.54 21.27
N HIS A 62 7.18 -4.79 20.05
CA HIS A 62 6.41 -4.55 18.82
C HIS A 62 5.44 -5.70 18.57
N SER A 63 4.37 -5.45 17.79
CA SER A 63 3.34 -6.44 17.49
C SER A 63 2.94 -6.38 16.01
N PRO A 64 2.74 -7.53 15.34
CA PRO A 64 2.20 -7.59 13.97
C PRO A 64 0.81 -6.96 13.79
N ALA A 65 0.06 -6.75 14.89
CA ALA A 65 -1.22 -6.06 14.89
C ALA A 65 -1.09 -4.54 15.06
N ARG A 66 0.07 -4.03 15.50
CA ARG A 66 0.28 -2.60 15.73
C ARG A 66 0.67 -1.91 14.43
N ALA A 67 -0.03 -0.82 14.09
CA ALA A 67 0.28 -0.04 12.91
C ALA A 67 1.67 0.61 12.98
N ALA A 68 2.36 0.60 11.85
CA ALA A 68 3.60 1.34 11.63
C ALA A 68 3.55 1.99 10.24
N ASN A 69 4.38 3.01 10.04
CA ASN A 69 4.49 3.64 8.73
C ASN A 69 5.15 2.67 7.74
N ILE A 70 4.41 2.26 6.71
CA ILE A 70 4.86 1.30 5.70
C ILE A 70 5.75 1.92 4.62
N LYS A 71 6.04 3.23 4.74
CA LYS A 71 6.85 4.02 3.81
C LYS A 71 6.42 3.76 2.36
N SER A 72 7.34 3.29 1.53
CA SER A 72 7.11 3.16 0.09
C SER A 72 6.24 1.98 -0.30
N ALA A 73 5.95 1.03 0.60
CA ALA A 73 4.99 -0.03 0.31
C ALA A 73 3.58 0.53 0.05
N SER A 74 3.28 1.74 0.53
CA SER A 74 2.04 2.47 0.21
C SER A 74 1.84 2.73 -1.29
N LYS A 75 2.90 2.72 -2.09
CA LYS A 75 2.79 2.85 -3.56
C LYS A 75 2.07 1.67 -4.20
N SER A 76 2.19 0.48 -3.62
CA SER A 76 1.45 -0.70 -4.07
C SER A 76 -0.05 -0.53 -3.82
N ILE A 77 -0.44 0.08 -2.69
CA ILE A 77 -1.84 0.42 -2.42
C ILE A 77 -2.36 1.42 -3.47
N ILE A 78 -1.62 2.49 -3.75
CA ILE A 78 -2.00 3.46 -4.79
C ILE A 78 -2.12 2.80 -6.16
N SER A 79 -1.17 1.93 -6.53
CA SER A 79 -1.21 1.17 -7.78
C SER A 79 -2.49 0.32 -7.89
N ALA A 80 -2.84 -0.40 -6.81
CA ALA A 80 -4.08 -1.17 -6.76
C ALA A 80 -5.32 -0.28 -6.94
N LEU A 81 -5.38 0.88 -6.27
CA LEU A 81 -6.49 1.82 -6.43
C LEU A 81 -6.60 2.38 -7.86
N VAL A 82 -5.47 2.63 -8.52
CA VAL A 82 -5.47 3.02 -9.94
C VAL A 82 -5.98 1.89 -10.83
N GLY A 83 -5.56 0.64 -10.59
CA GLY A 83 -6.07 -0.53 -11.30
C GLY A 83 -7.59 -0.68 -11.14
N ILE A 84 -8.10 -0.57 -9.91
CA ILE A 84 -9.54 -0.62 -9.64
C ILE A 84 -10.28 0.57 -10.29
N ALA A 85 -9.68 1.76 -10.31
CA ALA A 85 -10.27 2.92 -10.97
C ALA A 85 -10.34 2.74 -12.50
N ILE A 86 -9.39 2.02 -13.11
CA ILE A 86 -9.45 1.64 -14.53
C ILE A 86 -10.58 0.63 -14.75
N ASP A 87 -10.64 -0.43 -13.94
CA ASP A 87 -11.70 -1.45 -14.02
C ASP A 87 -13.11 -0.84 -13.88
N LYS A 88 -13.27 0.12 -12.97
CA LYS A 88 -14.52 0.86 -12.76
C LYS A 88 -14.83 1.93 -13.82
N GLY A 89 -13.96 2.13 -14.82
CA GLY A 89 -14.14 3.14 -15.87
C GLY A 89 -13.94 4.59 -15.41
N VAL A 90 -13.41 4.82 -14.20
CA VAL A 90 -13.03 6.17 -13.71
C VAL A 90 -11.84 6.69 -14.52
N LEU A 91 -10.88 5.81 -14.80
CA LEU A 91 -9.70 6.07 -15.62
C LEU A 91 -9.77 5.23 -16.90
N GLN A 92 -9.26 5.75 -18.01
CA GLN A 92 -9.38 5.11 -19.33
C GLN A 92 -8.38 3.96 -19.52
N GLY A 93 -7.29 3.94 -18.73
CA GLY A 93 -6.23 2.96 -18.85
C GLY A 93 -4.85 3.56 -18.59
N THR A 94 -3.82 2.73 -18.71
CA THR A 94 -2.43 3.14 -18.48
C THR A 94 -1.93 4.16 -19.50
N ASP A 95 -2.45 4.17 -20.72
CA ASP A 95 -2.03 5.11 -21.77
C ASP A 95 -2.68 6.49 -21.67
N GLN A 96 -3.63 6.67 -20.73
CA GLN A 96 -4.30 7.94 -20.54
C GLN A 96 -3.30 9.03 -20.14
N LYS A 97 -3.32 10.16 -20.86
CA LYS A 97 -2.46 11.31 -20.58
C LYS A 97 -2.84 12.00 -19.27
N ILE A 98 -1.85 12.41 -18.48
CA ILE A 98 -2.08 13.00 -17.15
C ILE A 98 -2.36 14.50 -17.21
N ALA A 99 -1.87 15.21 -18.24
CA ALA A 99 -1.98 16.66 -18.33
C ALA A 99 -3.45 17.14 -18.34
N PRO A 100 -4.38 16.52 -19.10
CA PRO A 100 -5.80 16.87 -19.02
C PRO A 100 -6.43 16.60 -17.65
N LEU A 101 -5.93 15.60 -16.91
CA LEU A 101 -6.46 15.21 -15.60
C LEU A 101 -6.01 16.15 -14.47
N LEU A 102 -4.94 16.90 -14.71
CA LEU A 102 -4.29 17.78 -13.73
C LEU A 102 -4.16 19.22 -14.23
N GLN A 103 -4.99 19.63 -15.20
CA GLN A 103 -4.88 20.92 -15.89
C GLN A 103 -4.77 22.13 -14.95
N ALA A 104 -5.48 22.12 -13.81
CA ALA A 104 -5.47 23.21 -12.82
C ALA A 104 -4.11 23.42 -12.10
N ASP A 105 -3.20 22.44 -12.15
CA ASP A 105 -1.90 22.49 -11.47
C ASP A 105 -0.71 22.42 -12.42
N LEU A 106 -0.96 22.38 -13.73
CA LEU A 106 0.10 22.52 -14.71
C LEU A 106 0.84 23.86 -14.46
N PRO A 107 2.19 23.86 -14.54
CA PRO A 107 2.95 25.11 -14.46
C PRO A 107 2.57 26.06 -15.61
N ALA A 108 2.82 27.36 -15.46
CA ALA A 108 2.50 28.33 -16.51
C ALA A 108 3.34 28.12 -17.79
N ASP A 109 4.60 27.74 -17.62
CA ASP A 109 5.51 27.34 -18.70
C ASP A 109 5.67 25.81 -18.67
N VAL A 110 4.78 25.12 -19.40
CA VAL A 110 4.75 23.65 -19.44
C VAL A 110 5.76 23.15 -20.45
N ASP A 111 6.72 22.35 -19.99
CA ASP A 111 7.56 21.55 -20.91
C ASP A 111 6.65 20.66 -21.79
N PRO A 112 6.75 20.73 -23.13
CA PRO A 112 5.87 19.98 -24.04
C PRO A 112 5.87 18.46 -23.78
N ARG A 113 6.94 17.89 -23.20
CA ARG A 113 7.01 16.46 -22.85
C ARG A 113 5.99 16.07 -21.79
N LEU A 114 5.53 17.00 -20.95
CA LEU A 114 4.49 16.71 -19.95
C LEU A 114 3.16 16.27 -20.59
N GLN A 115 2.88 16.73 -21.81
CA GLN A 115 1.71 16.30 -22.59
C GLN A 115 1.78 14.83 -23.01
N GLN A 116 2.97 14.22 -22.98
CA GLN A 116 3.19 12.84 -23.36
C GLN A 116 3.14 11.89 -22.17
N VAL A 117 3.23 12.39 -20.93
CA VAL A 117 3.23 11.57 -19.72
C VAL A 117 1.87 10.89 -19.52
N THR A 118 1.89 9.58 -19.30
CA THR A 118 0.70 8.74 -19.10
C THR A 118 0.57 8.29 -17.65
N ILE A 119 -0.59 7.75 -17.28
CA ILE A 119 -0.81 7.06 -16.00
C ILE A 119 0.20 5.92 -15.82
N GLY A 120 0.47 5.15 -16.88
CA GLY A 120 1.45 4.06 -16.90
C GLY A 120 2.85 4.55 -16.56
N HIS A 121 3.27 5.68 -17.13
CA HIS A 121 4.57 6.28 -16.78
C HIS A 121 4.66 6.70 -15.31
N LEU A 122 3.56 7.14 -14.68
CA LEU A 122 3.56 7.42 -13.25
C LEU A 122 3.65 6.13 -12.41
N LEU A 123 2.90 5.09 -12.79
CA LEU A 123 2.90 3.79 -12.12
C LEU A 123 4.27 3.10 -12.17
N SER A 124 4.95 3.17 -13.33
CA SER A 124 6.28 2.60 -13.52
C SER A 124 7.44 3.54 -13.12
N MET A 125 7.11 4.77 -12.68
CA MET A 125 8.07 5.84 -12.39
C MET A 125 8.99 6.17 -13.58
N GLN A 126 8.47 6.10 -14.80
CA GLN A 126 9.12 6.45 -16.06
C GLN A 126 8.57 7.76 -16.63
N ALA A 127 8.17 8.70 -15.77
CA ALA A 127 7.59 9.96 -16.20
C ALA A 127 8.62 10.91 -16.85
N GLY A 128 9.92 10.68 -16.66
CA GLY A 128 10.99 11.58 -17.08
C GLY A 128 11.19 12.81 -16.18
N LEU A 129 10.18 13.16 -15.36
CA LEU A 129 10.25 14.23 -14.36
C LEU A 129 11.32 13.95 -13.30
N GLY A 130 11.98 15.02 -12.85
CA GLY A 130 12.98 14.98 -11.82
C GLY A 130 12.45 14.41 -10.51
N ARG A 131 13.32 13.70 -9.80
CA ARG A 131 12.93 12.91 -8.63
C ARG A 131 12.48 13.80 -7.48
N THR A 132 11.36 13.44 -6.85
CA THR A 132 10.87 14.04 -5.59
C THR A 132 11.07 13.07 -4.41
N SER A 133 12.16 12.30 -4.49
CA SER A 133 12.60 11.33 -3.50
C SER A 133 14.06 11.56 -3.14
N GLY A 134 14.55 10.86 -2.11
CA GLY A 134 15.92 11.03 -1.64
C GLY A 134 16.16 12.49 -1.21
N PRO A 135 17.27 13.12 -1.65
CA PRO A 135 17.59 14.50 -1.28
C PRO A 135 16.49 15.52 -1.62
N ASN A 136 15.70 15.27 -2.66
CA ASN A 136 14.66 16.20 -3.12
C ASN A 136 13.34 16.07 -2.35
N TYR A 137 13.16 15.01 -1.55
CA TYR A 137 11.90 14.75 -0.85
C TYR A 137 11.54 15.90 0.09
N GLY A 138 12.50 16.36 0.91
CA GLY A 138 12.28 17.41 1.91
C GLY A 138 11.82 18.74 1.28
N ARG A 139 12.50 19.17 0.20
CA ARG A 139 12.14 20.38 -0.55
C ARG A 139 10.74 20.27 -1.16
N TRP A 140 10.39 19.10 -1.70
CA TRP A 140 9.08 18.87 -2.31
C TRP A 140 7.95 18.94 -1.27
N VAL A 141 8.06 18.23 -0.15
CA VAL A 141 6.99 18.22 0.89
C VAL A 141 6.90 19.53 1.68
N ALA A 142 7.94 20.36 1.67
CA ALA A 142 7.91 21.71 2.22
C ALA A 142 7.22 22.74 1.30
N SER A 143 6.86 22.36 0.07
CA SER A 143 6.18 23.27 -0.86
C SER A 143 4.71 23.50 -0.47
N GLY A 144 4.17 24.65 -0.88
CA GLY A 144 2.76 24.98 -0.62
C GLY A 144 1.76 24.20 -1.47
N ASN A 145 2.19 23.61 -2.59
CA ASN A 145 1.36 22.74 -3.42
C ASN A 145 2.19 21.58 -4.00
N TRP A 146 1.95 20.37 -3.50
CA TRP A 146 2.77 19.20 -3.81
C TRP A 146 2.53 18.69 -5.24
N VAL A 147 1.30 18.79 -5.73
CA VAL A 147 0.92 18.39 -7.10
C VAL A 147 1.62 19.29 -8.11
N ARG A 148 1.47 20.62 -7.96
CA ARG A 148 2.13 21.60 -8.83
C ARG A 148 3.64 21.49 -8.75
N ALA A 149 4.21 21.34 -7.55
CA ALA A 149 5.65 21.19 -7.37
C ALA A 149 6.20 19.92 -8.03
N ALA A 150 5.46 18.81 -8.01
CA ALA A 150 5.85 17.59 -8.71
C ALA A 150 5.76 17.73 -10.23
N LEU A 151 4.72 18.39 -10.76
CA LEU A 151 4.56 18.66 -12.20
C LEU A 151 5.59 19.66 -12.73
N ALA A 152 6.10 20.56 -11.87
CA ALA A 152 7.09 21.58 -12.22
C ALA A 152 8.55 21.10 -12.08
N MET A 153 8.78 19.83 -11.75
CA MET A 153 10.15 19.29 -11.76
C MET A 153 10.70 19.32 -13.19
N PRO A 154 11.97 19.71 -13.39
CA PRO A 154 12.60 19.59 -14.71
C PRO A 154 12.61 18.13 -15.14
N PHE A 155 12.63 17.88 -16.44
CA PHE A 155 12.80 16.53 -16.97
C PHE A 155 14.27 16.12 -16.92
N ASP A 156 14.56 15.05 -16.20
CA ASP A 156 15.87 14.39 -16.13
C ASP A 156 15.97 13.21 -17.15
N GLY A 157 14.87 12.91 -17.85
CA GLY A 157 14.79 11.89 -18.89
C GLY A 157 13.53 12.05 -19.73
N GLU A 158 13.30 11.14 -20.68
CA GLU A 158 12.11 11.17 -21.55
C GLU A 158 10.93 10.38 -20.95
N PRO A 159 9.67 10.78 -21.22
CA PRO A 159 8.49 9.97 -20.90
C PRO A 159 8.61 8.55 -21.47
N GLY A 160 8.44 7.53 -20.62
CA GLY A 160 8.59 6.12 -20.99
C GLY A 160 10.04 5.63 -21.00
N GLY A 161 11.01 6.49 -20.68
CA GLY A 161 12.43 6.17 -20.61
C GLY A 161 12.82 5.35 -19.36
N THR A 162 13.99 5.65 -18.81
CA THR A 162 14.49 4.95 -17.62
C THR A 162 13.63 5.25 -16.39
N MET A 163 13.60 4.29 -15.46
CA MET A 163 12.92 4.46 -14.20
C MET A 163 13.66 5.48 -13.31
N LEU A 164 12.94 6.50 -12.86
CA LEU A 164 13.40 7.53 -11.93
C LEU A 164 12.55 7.47 -10.67
N TYR A 165 13.07 6.78 -9.63
CA TYR A 165 12.31 6.59 -8.38
C TYR A 165 11.85 7.92 -7.78
N SER A 166 10.52 8.12 -7.71
CA SER A 166 9.91 9.40 -7.35
C SER A 166 8.57 9.21 -6.64
N THR A 167 8.47 9.65 -5.38
CA THR A 167 7.23 9.62 -4.60
C THR A 167 6.18 10.59 -5.16
N GLY A 168 6.61 11.68 -5.80
CA GLY A 168 5.74 12.62 -6.49
C GLY A 168 4.97 11.97 -7.62
N SER A 169 5.57 11.05 -8.37
CA SER A 169 4.86 10.33 -9.44
C SER A 169 3.64 9.58 -8.92
N THR A 170 3.77 8.90 -7.78
CA THR A 170 2.65 8.18 -7.18
C THR A 170 1.72 9.09 -6.38
N HIS A 171 2.19 10.24 -5.88
CA HIS A 171 1.33 11.28 -5.32
C HIS A 171 0.44 11.94 -6.39
N LEU A 172 0.94 12.15 -7.61
CA LEU A 172 0.12 12.63 -8.75
C LEU A 172 -1.03 11.65 -9.05
N LEU A 173 -0.81 10.33 -8.93
CA LEU A 173 -1.88 9.35 -9.06
C LEU A 173 -2.97 9.51 -7.97
N SER A 174 -2.58 9.75 -6.72
CA SER A 174 -3.53 10.06 -5.63
C SER A 174 -4.36 11.31 -5.94
N ALA A 175 -3.73 12.36 -6.47
CA ALA A 175 -4.41 13.59 -6.88
C ALA A 175 -5.38 13.35 -8.05
N ILE A 176 -4.97 12.55 -9.06
CA ILE A 176 -5.82 12.16 -10.18
C ILE A 176 -7.05 11.39 -9.70
N LEU A 177 -6.87 10.37 -8.86
CA LEU A 177 -7.97 9.60 -8.27
C LEU A 177 -8.94 10.50 -7.52
N THR A 178 -8.41 11.42 -6.70
CA THR A 178 -9.24 12.34 -5.92
C THR A 178 -10.08 13.24 -6.81
N ARG A 179 -9.49 13.82 -7.86
CA ARG A 179 -10.19 14.72 -8.78
C ARG A 179 -11.23 14.02 -9.64
N ARG A 180 -10.90 12.83 -10.15
CA ARG A 180 -11.77 12.10 -11.07
C ARG A 180 -12.98 11.48 -10.38
N THR A 181 -12.89 11.25 -9.07
CA THR A 181 -13.99 10.69 -8.27
C THR A 181 -14.71 11.74 -7.43
N GLY A 182 -14.08 12.89 -7.15
CA GLY A 182 -14.58 13.85 -6.15
C GLY A 182 -14.48 13.36 -4.71
N ARG A 183 -13.75 12.26 -4.46
CA ARG A 183 -13.63 11.57 -3.16
C ARG A 183 -12.18 11.44 -2.78
N SER A 184 -11.87 11.46 -1.50
CA SER A 184 -10.49 11.30 -1.04
C SER A 184 -9.97 9.89 -1.33
N THR A 185 -8.67 9.77 -1.61
CA THR A 185 -8.03 8.46 -1.83
C THR A 185 -8.20 7.49 -0.64
N LEU A 186 -8.35 8.00 0.59
CA LEU A 186 -8.66 7.18 1.76
C LEU A 186 -10.10 6.61 1.71
N GLU A 187 -11.08 7.40 1.27
CA GLU A 187 -12.45 6.90 1.07
C GLU A 187 -12.49 5.83 -0.02
N LEU A 188 -11.77 6.05 -1.12
CA LEU A 188 -11.64 5.05 -2.19
C LEU A 188 -10.99 3.77 -1.66
N ALA A 189 -9.91 3.87 -0.87
CA ALA A 189 -9.26 2.71 -0.28
C ALA A 189 -10.18 1.93 0.66
N ARG A 190 -10.93 2.64 1.51
CA ARG A 190 -11.88 2.01 2.43
C ARG A 190 -13.03 1.32 1.71
N GLU A 191 -13.53 1.90 0.63
CA GLU A 191 -14.62 1.30 -0.15
C GLU A 191 -14.13 0.13 -1.00
N TRP A 192 -13.04 0.32 -1.74
CA TRP A 192 -12.63 -0.62 -2.79
C TRP A 192 -11.78 -1.77 -2.26
N LEU A 193 -10.99 -1.54 -1.22
CA LEU A 193 -10.14 -2.57 -0.59
C LEU A 193 -10.69 -3.02 0.78
N GLY A 194 -11.65 -2.30 1.36
CA GLY A 194 -12.28 -2.68 2.63
C GLY A 194 -12.99 -4.04 2.66
N PRO A 195 -13.51 -4.58 1.53
CA PRO A 195 -14.02 -5.96 1.50
C PRO A 195 -12.95 -7.04 1.75
N GLN A 196 -11.65 -6.72 1.59
CA GLN A 196 -10.58 -7.65 1.93
C GLN A 196 -10.47 -7.78 3.45
N GLU A 197 -10.74 -8.98 3.97
CA GLU A 197 -10.70 -9.24 5.41
C GLU A 197 -9.34 -8.89 6.00
N GLY A 198 -9.33 -8.13 7.10
CA GLY A 198 -8.11 -7.68 7.77
C GLY A 198 -7.44 -6.44 7.14
N PHE A 199 -7.88 -5.99 5.95
CA PHE A 199 -7.37 -4.75 5.34
C PHE A 199 -7.82 -3.52 6.14
N SER A 200 -6.85 -2.67 6.50
CA SER A 200 -7.13 -1.40 7.18
C SER A 200 -5.96 -0.40 7.08
N ILE A 201 -6.29 0.87 6.93
CA ILE A 201 -5.35 1.99 7.01
C ILE A 201 -5.62 2.74 8.32
N ALA A 202 -4.64 2.74 9.23
CA ALA A 202 -4.78 3.32 10.56
C ALA A 202 -4.60 4.85 10.57
N ALA A 203 -3.64 5.35 9.79
CA ALA A 203 -3.39 6.77 9.61
C ALA A 203 -2.76 7.02 8.25
N TRP A 204 -2.96 8.22 7.71
CA TRP A 204 -2.39 8.60 6.42
C TRP A 204 -2.26 10.12 6.33
N ASP A 205 -1.04 10.60 6.10
CA ASP A 205 -0.77 12.03 5.97
C ASP A 205 -1.34 12.59 4.65
N ARG A 206 -1.62 13.89 4.66
CA ARG A 206 -2.13 14.66 3.53
C ARG A 206 -1.17 15.79 3.18
N ASP A 207 -1.22 16.20 1.93
CA ASP A 207 -0.59 17.43 1.47
C ASP A 207 -1.40 18.68 1.94
N PRO A 208 -0.91 19.91 1.69
CA PRO A 208 -1.65 21.12 2.03
C PRO A 208 -2.95 21.32 1.24
N GLN A 209 -3.19 20.55 0.16
CA GLN A 209 -4.43 20.57 -0.63
C GLN A 209 -5.46 19.57 -0.08
N GLY A 210 -5.11 18.76 0.93
CA GLY A 210 -5.94 17.70 1.49
C GLY A 210 -5.85 16.37 0.74
N ILE A 211 -4.96 16.24 -0.26
CA ILE A 211 -4.72 14.99 -0.99
C ILE A 211 -3.85 14.07 -0.13
N TYR A 212 -4.32 12.84 0.08
CA TYR A 212 -3.55 11.82 0.80
C TYR A 212 -2.24 11.48 0.07
N LEU A 213 -1.13 11.41 0.81
CA LEU A 213 0.20 11.23 0.25
C LEU A 213 0.37 9.88 -0.44
N GLY A 214 0.34 9.86 -1.77
CA GLY A 214 0.35 8.65 -2.59
C GLY A 214 1.66 7.86 -2.65
N GLY A 215 2.47 7.78 -1.60
CA GLY A 215 3.68 6.95 -1.66
C GLY A 215 4.62 7.01 -0.46
N ASN A 216 4.15 7.57 0.66
CA ASN A 216 4.82 7.57 1.95
C ASN A 216 3.80 7.92 3.06
N GLN A 217 4.19 7.84 4.33
CA GLN A 217 3.40 8.30 5.48
C GLN A 217 1.98 7.69 5.57
N MET A 218 1.89 6.42 5.22
CA MET A 218 0.70 5.59 5.45
C MET A 218 1.02 4.61 6.57
N ALA A 219 0.17 4.56 7.59
CA ALA A 219 0.31 3.63 8.70
C ALA A 219 -0.65 2.45 8.53
N MET A 220 -0.08 1.24 8.46
CA MET A 220 -0.80 -0.03 8.42
C MET A 220 -0.11 -1.01 9.38
N SER A 221 -0.85 -1.95 9.94
CA SER A 221 -0.24 -3.07 10.67
C SER A 221 0.39 -4.06 9.69
N PRO A 222 1.45 -4.79 10.09
CA PRO A 222 1.97 -5.91 9.31
C PRO A 222 0.88 -6.90 8.87
N ARG A 223 -0.08 -7.23 9.75
CA ARG A 223 -1.25 -8.06 9.40
C ARG A 223 -2.13 -7.44 8.32
N SER A 224 -2.40 -6.15 8.38
CA SER A 224 -3.17 -5.44 7.34
C SER A 224 -2.43 -5.41 6.00
N LEU A 225 -1.11 -5.23 6.03
CA LEU A 225 -0.28 -5.28 4.81
C LEU A 225 -0.23 -6.69 4.21
N LEU A 226 -0.20 -7.73 5.05
CA LEU A 226 -0.33 -9.12 4.62
C LEU A 226 -1.69 -9.36 3.97
N ALA A 227 -2.79 -8.93 4.62
CA ALA A 227 -4.14 -9.02 4.04
C ALA A 227 -4.25 -8.34 2.67
N PHE A 228 -3.58 -7.19 2.47
CA PHE A 228 -3.46 -6.56 1.15
C PHE A 228 -2.68 -7.44 0.16
N GLY A 229 -1.57 -8.06 0.60
CA GLY A 229 -0.75 -8.95 -0.24
C GLY A 229 -1.53 -10.15 -0.81
N GLU A 230 -2.49 -10.68 -0.04
CA GLU A 230 -3.35 -11.80 -0.47
C GLU A 230 -4.27 -11.47 -1.66
N LEU A 231 -4.40 -10.19 -2.06
CA LEU A 231 -5.11 -9.80 -3.28
C LEU A 231 -4.38 -10.22 -4.56
N TYR A 232 -3.09 -10.56 -4.49
CA TYR A 232 -2.23 -10.86 -5.64
C TYR A 232 -1.86 -12.34 -5.75
N ARG A 233 -2.61 -13.22 -5.08
CA ARG A 233 -2.44 -14.67 -5.18
C ARG A 233 -3.03 -15.24 -6.46
#